data_AF-A0A1B7VP65-F1
#
_entry.id   AF-A0A1B7VP65-F1
#
_cell.length_a   1.000
_cell.length_b   1.000
_cell.length_c   1.000
_cell.angle_alpha   90.00
_cell.angle_beta   90.00
_cell.angle_gamma   90.00
#
_symmetry.space_group_name_H-M   'P 1'
#
loop_
_entity.id
_entity.type
_entity.pdbx_description
1 polymer ?
#
loop_
_entity_poly.entity_id
_entity_poly.type
_entity_poly.pdbx_seq_one_letter_code
_entity_poly.pdbx_strand_id
1 'polypeptide(L)'
;MGYSLQAKEIKDKLNLLIEQASDIDPNLTRKLREINRWIKYIKLGSLMSKPIVVAFLLEVITDSQVWLAIRSLPSEEEQKLQFEKMTANEKYWYGYLFPKWINATDTKFHIWKKKMMSGEFNQADSDIIKYIAQDVVDRKGDFWRRYIADLSMATDLIVSSHQNKPLCIQVTSVSEEFHGQKYQKWENALQLWKIERGLFLSYNPQENDFVHQLVNVALYNSDHLADGKYINFS
;
A
#
# COMPACT_ATOMS: atom_id res chain seq x y z
N MET A 1 -7.09 28.97 -9.21
CA MET A 1 -7.62 29.04 -7.83
C MET A 1 -7.86 27.66 -7.19
N GLY A 2 -8.35 26.64 -7.91
CA GLY A 2 -8.67 25.31 -7.32
C GLY A 2 -7.51 24.54 -6.66
N TYR A 3 -6.33 24.48 -7.29
CA TYR A 3 -5.18 23.74 -6.75
C TYR A 3 -4.65 24.28 -5.40
N SER A 4 -4.73 25.60 -5.18
CA SER A 4 -4.29 26.18 -3.91
C SER A 4 -5.24 25.84 -2.75
N LEU A 5 -6.53 25.66 -3.02
CA LEU A 5 -7.50 25.23 -2.01
C LEU A 5 -7.23 23.79 -1.58
N GLN A 6 -7.06 22.89 -2.55
CA GLN A 6 -6.83 21.47 -2.30
C GLN A 6 -5.54 21.20 -1.50
N ALA A 7 -4.44 21.90 -1.82
CA ALA A 7 -3.20 21.76 -1.05
C ALA A 7 -3.32 22.27 0.40
N LYS A 8 -4.12 23.33 0.62
CA LYS A 8 -4.39 23.84 1.96
C LYS A 8 -5.24 22.84 2.74
N GLU A 9 -6.30 22.32 2.12
CA GLU A 9 -7.17 21.30 2.70
C GLU A 9 -6.39 20.04 3.13
N ILE A 10 -5.40 19.59 2.36
CA ILE A 10 -4.54 18.46 2.74
C ILE A 10 -3.79 18.76 4.05
N LYS A 11 -3.17 19.94 4.16
CA LYS A 11 -2.43 20.33 5.37
C LYS A 11 -3.37 20.48 6.57
N ASP A 12 -4.54 21.08 6.36
CA ASP A 12 -5.55 21.29 7.40
C ASP A 12 -6.10 19.94 7.90
N LYS A 13 -6.40 18.99 6.99
CA LYS A 13 -6.82 17.62 7.34
C LYS A 13 -5.74 16.86 8.11
N LEU A 14 -4.46 16.99 7.74
CA LEU A 14 -3.36 16.37 8.49
C LEU A 14 -3.25 16.95 9.91
N ASN A 15 -3.39 18.26 10.09
CA ASN A 15 -3.36 18.86 11.42
C ASN A 15 -4.54 18.36 12.28
N LEU A 16 -5.75 18.33 11.71
CA LEU A 16 -6.93 17.80 12.40
C LEU A 16 -6.72 16.33 12.82
N LEU A 17 -6.17 15.50 11.93
CA LEU A 17 -5.89 14.10 12.26
C LEU A 17 -4.81 13.94 13.34
N ILE A 18 -3.82 14.83 13.39
CA ILE A 18 -2.81 14.84 14.47
C ILE A 18 -3.47 15.11 15.82
N GLU A 19 -4.42 16.05 15.86
CA GLU A 19 -5.20 16.37 17.07
C GLU A 19 -6.09 15.20 17.46
N GLN A 20 -6.87 14.65 16.53
CA GLN A 20 -7.74 13.49 16.81
C GLN A 20 -6.95 12.26 17.28
N ALA A 21 -5.80 11.99 16.65
CA ALA A 21 -4.98 10.84 17.00
C ALA A 21 -4.31 10.98 18.37
N SER A 22 -4.08 12.21 18.89
CA SER A 22 -3.30 12.39 20.13
C SER A 22 -3.89 11.66 21.32
N ASP A 23 -5.21 11.52 21.32
CA ASP A 23 -5.97 10.94 22.43
C ASP A 23 -6.28 9.45 22.20
N ILE A 24 -6.07 8.94 20.98
CA ILE A 24 -6.47 7.59 20.55
C ILE A 24 -5.25 6.70 20.27
N ASP A 25 -4.28 7.19 19.51
CA ASP A 25 -3.13 6.43 19.04
C ASP A 25 -1.88 7.33 18.91
N PRO A 26 -1.04 7.38 19.97
CA PRO A 26 0.18 8.20 19.98
C PRO A 26 1.18 7.84 18.87
N ASN A 27 1.20 6.59 18.41
CA ASN A 27 2.09 6.17 17.33
C ASN A 27 1.62 6.74 16.00
N LEU A 28 0.31 6.73 15.74
CA LEU A 28 -0.26 7.41 14.58
C LEU A 28 0.01 8.92 14.64
N THR A 29 -0.18 9.56 15.80
CA THR A 29 0.16 10.98 15.99
C THR A 29 1.60 11.28 15.60
N ARG A 30 2.55 10.44 16.03
CA ARG A 30 3.97 10.60 15.68
C ARG A 30 4.21 10.49 14.17
N LYS A 31 3.60 9.51 13.51
CA LYS A 31 3.70 9.31 12.05
C LYS A 31 3.13 10.50 11.27
N LEU A 32 1.94 10.94 11.63
CA LEU A 32 1.30 12.09 10.99
C LEU A 32 2.11 13.38 11.20
N ARG A 33 2.68 13.59 12.39
CA ARG A 33 3.60 14.71 12.64
C ARG A 33 4.86 14.65 11.77
N GLU A 34 5.42 13.46 11.56
CA GLU A 34 6.58 13.30 10.67
C GLU A 34 6.23 13.68 9.22
N ILE A 35 5.09 13.20 8.72
CA ILE A 35 4.58 13.50 7.37
C ILE A 35 4.27 15.00 7.23
N ASN A 36 3.60 15.58 8.21
CA ASN A 36 3.26 17.01 8.19
C ASN A 36 4.52 17.88 8.22
N ARG A 37 5.54 17.52 9.01
CA ARG A 37 6.85 18.21 9.01
C ARG A 37 7.53 18.15 7.65
N TRP A 38 7.46 17.00 6.97
CA TRP A 38 8.05 16.82 5.65
C TRP A 38 7.46 17.79 4.62
N ILE A 39 6.15 18.05 4.65
CA ILE A 39 5.49 18.93 3.68
C ILE A 39 5.29 20.38 4.14
N LYS A 40 5.65 20.71 5.39
CA LYS A 40 5.37 21.99 6.05
C LYS A 40 5.75 23.19 5.17
N TYR A 41 6.99 23.19 4.67
CA TYR A 41 7.57 24.31 3.93
C TYR A 41 7.40 24.22 2.41
N ILE A 42 6.73 23.18 1.91
CA ILE A 42 6.42 23.07 0.48
C ILE A 42 5.33 24.08 0.14
N LYS A 43 5.61 24.99 -0.81
CA LYS A 43 4.64 25.94 -1.36
C LYS A 43 3.46 25.17 -1.97
N LEU A 44 2.24 25.68 -1.79
CA LEU A 44 1.00 24.99 -2.22
C LEU A 44 1.03 24.61 -3.71
N GLY A 45 1.45 25.53 -4.58
CA GLY A 45 1.57 25.26 -6.03
C GLY A 45 2.61 24.17 -6.36
N SER A 46 3.73 24.12 -5.61
CA SER A 46 4.77 23.09 -5.78
C SER A 46 4.36 21.73 -5.23
N LEU A 47 3.42 21.68 -4.28
CA LEU A 47 2.85 20.43 -3.80
C LEU A 47 1.89 19.85 -4.86
N MET A 48 1.04 20.68 -5.45
CA MET A 48 0.07 20.24 -6.46
C MET A 48 0.70 19.82 -7.78
N SER A 49 1.90 20.33 -8.10
CA SER A 49 2.66 19.83 -9.26
C SER A 49 3.30 18.46 -9.03
N LYS A 50 3.11 17.83 -7.86
CA LYS A 50 3.66 16.52 -7.50
C LYS A 50 2.53 15.52 -7.26
N PRO A 51 1.95 14.95 -8.33
CA PRO A 51 0.73 14.12 -8.23
C PRO A 51 0.90 12.91 -7.31
N ILE A 52 2.07 12.28 -7.31
CA ILE A 52 2.35 11.11 -6.46
C ILE A 52 2.44 11.49 -4.99
N VAL A 53 3.04 12.64 -4.66
CA VAL A 53 3.05 13.15 -3.28
C VAL A 53 1.63 13.45 -2.83
N VAL A 54 0.81 14.09 -3.66
CA VAL A 54 -0.60 14.39 -3.36
C VAL A 54 -1.39 13.09 -3.13
N ALA A 55 -1.24 12.09 -4.01
CA ALA A 55 -1.94 10.82 -3.90
C ALA A 55 -1.55 10.06 -2.62
N PHE A 56 -0.25 10.01 -2.30
CA PHE A 56 0.24 9.46 -1.03
C PHE A 56 -0.36 10.17 0.19
N LEU A 57 -0.41 11.50 0.20
CA LEU A 57 -0.97 12.25 1.34
C LEU A 57 -2.47 12.00 1.52
N LEU A 58 -3.23 11.93 0.42
CA LEU A 58 -4.65 11.61 0.46
C LEU A 58 -4.90 10.19 0.97
N GLU A 59 -4.05 9.23 0.57
CA GLU A 59 -4.09 7.86 1.10
C GLU A 59 -3.84 7.84 2.61
N VAL A 60 -2.77 8.48 3.09
CA VAL A 60 -2.47 8.56 4.54
C VAL A 60 -3.65 9.16 5.31
N ILE A 61 -4.24 10.25 4.80
CA ILE A 61 -5.39 10.89 5.43
C ILE A 61 -6.56 9.92 5.52
N THR A 62 -6.90 9.27 4.41
CA THR A 62 -8.03 8.34 4.32
C THR A 62 -7.83 7.14 5.25
N ASP A 63 -6.66 6.51 5.21
CA ASP A 63 -6.39 5.34 6.02
C ASP A 63 -6.32 5.67 7.52
N SER A 64 -5.80 6.84 7.87
CA SER A 64 -5.81 7.34 9.25
C SER A 64 -7.23 7.62 9.75
N GLN A 65 -8.10 8.17 8.90
CA GLN A 65 -9.51 8.40 9.24
C GLN A 65 -10.24 7.08 9.52
N VAL A 66 -10.06 6.09 8.65
CA VAL A 66 -10.66 4.76 8.85
C VAL A 66 -10.14 4.12 10.12
N TRP A 67 -8.82 4.14 10.34
CA TRP A 67 -8.21 3.59 11.55
C TRP A 67 -8.74 4.27 12.82
N LEU A 68 -8.74 5.60 12.88
CA LEU A 68 -9.25 6.33 14.03
C LEU A 68 -10.75 6.07 14.26
N ALA A 69 -11.57 6.04 13.20
CA ALA A 69 -12.99 5.74 13.32
C ALA A 69 -13.24 4.36 13.95
N ILE A 70 -12.43 3.35 13.59
CA ILE A 70 -12.50 2.03 14.23
C ILE A 70 -12.01 2.11 15.67
N ARG A 71 -10.84 2.71 15.91
CA ARG A 71 -10.21 2.77 17.25
C ARG A 71 -10.99 3.62 18.26
N SER A 72 -11.84 4.53 17.79
CA SER A 72 -12.77 5.31 18.63
C SER A 72 -14.01 4.53 19.05
N LEU A 73 -14.25 3.32 18.53
CA LEU A 73 -15.40 2.52 18.95
C LEU A 73 -15.26 2.11 20.42
N PRO A 74 -16.37 2.13 21.20
CA PRO A 74 -16.34 1.92 22.65
C PRO A 74 -15.76 0.57 23.11
N SER A 75 -15.88 -0.48 22.30
CA SER A 75 -15.50 -1.85 22.68
C SER A 75 -14.69 -2.57 21.60
N GLU A 76 -13.89 -3.57 22.01
CA GLU A 76 -13.17 -4.44 21.07
C GLU A 76 -14.12 -5.27 20.19
N GLU A 77 -15.30 -5.60 20.71
CA GLU A 77 -16.35 -6.32 19.99
C GLU A 77 -16.91 -5.50 18.83
N GLU A 78 -17.19 -4.21 19.05
CA GLU A 78 -17.61 -3.29 17.98
C GLU A 78 -16.51 -3.08 16.95
N GLN A 79 -15.24 -2.99 17.38
CA GLN A 79 -14.10 -2.92 16.47
C GLN A 79 -14.01 -4.15 15.58
N LYS A 80 -14.15 -5.35 16.17
CA LYS A 80 -14.15 -6.61 15.43
C LYS A 80 -15.31 -6.67 14.43
N LEU A 81 -16.51 -6.28 14.85
CA LEU A 81 -17.69 -6.24 13.98
C LEU A 81 -17.50 -5.26 12.82
N GLN A 82 -16.80 -4.14 13.04
CA GLN A 82 -16.50 -3.20 11.97
C GLN A 82 -15.51 -3.79 10.95
N PHE A 83 -14.50 -4.53 11.40
CA PHE A 83 -13.60 -5.27 10.50
C PHE A 83 -14.29 -6.40 9.73
N GLU A 84 -15.34 -7.01 10.28
CA GLU A 84 -16.11 -8.07 9.61
C GLU A 84 -16.99 -7.57 8.46
N LYS A 85 -17.26 -6.25 8.39
CA LYS A 85 -17.98 -5.61 7.28
C LYS A 85 -17.09 -5.26 6.08
N MET A 86 -15.77 -5.34 6.26
CA MET A 86 -14.78 -4.99 5.24
C MET A 86 -14.53 -6.15 4.28
N THR A 87 -14.01 -5.86 3.08
CA THR A 87 -13.47 -6.93 2.23
C THR A 87 -12.27 -7.60 2.91
N ALA A 88 -11.89 -8.78 2.42
CA ALA A 88 -10.73 -9.50 2.95
C ALA A 88 -9.45 -8.65 2.92
N ASN A 89 -9.23 -7.93 1.82
CA ASN A 89 -8.03 -7.11 1.66
C ASN A 89 -8.09 -5.83 2.50
N GLU A 90 -9.25 -5.19 2.62
CA GLU A 90 -9.47 -4.05 3.53
C GLU A 90 -9.21 -4.44 4.99
N LYS A 91 -9.80 -5.56 5.42
CA LYS A 91 -9.62 -6.12 6.76
C LYS A 91 -8.15 -6.42 7.04
N TYR A 92 -7.43 -6.97 6.07
CA TYR A 92 -6.01 -7.23 6.21
C TYR A 92 -5.17 -5.96 6.21
N TRP A 93 -5.54 -4.96 5.42
CA TRP A 93 -4.87 -3.67 5.46
C TRP A 93 -5.05 -2.98 6.82
N TYR A 94 -6.29 -2.69 7.21
CA TYR A 94 -6.57 -1.93 8.42
C TYR A 94 -6.37 -2.74 9.71
N GLY A 95 -6.57 -4.06 9.67
CA GLY A 95 -6.41 -4.93 10.83
C GLY A 95 -4.97 -5.43 11.04
N TYR A 96 -4.11 -5.38 10.01
CA TYR A 96 -2.77 -5.97 10.09
C TYR A 96 -1.65 -5.06 9.56
N LEU A 97 -1.67 -4.68 8.28
CA LEU A 97 -0.53 -4.00 7.66
C LEU A 97 -0.41 -2.52 8.06
N PHE A 98 -1.50 -1.77 8.03
CA PHE A 98 -1.48 -0.35 8.36
C PHE A 98 -1.08 -0.10 9.84
N PRO A 99 -1.61 -0.84 10.84
CA PRO A 99 -1.14 -0.73 12.22
C PRO A 99 0.33 -1.11 12.37
N LYS A 100 0.83 -2.12 11.63
CA LYS A 100 2.26 -2.45 11.65
C LYS A 100 3.12 -1.30 11.15
N TRP A 101 2.71 -0.65 10.06
CA TRP A 101 3.41 0.52 9.55
C TRP A 101 3.40 1.70 10.52
N ILE A 102 2.27 1.94 11.20
CA ILE A 102 2.16 2.96 12.25
C ILE A 102 3.18 2.70 13.37
N ASN A 103 3.28 1.44 13.82
CA ASN A 103 4.07 1.05 14.97
C ASN A 103 5.57 0.83 14.66
N ALA A 104 5.94 0.62 13.40
CA ALA A 104 7.31 0.36 13.00
C ALA A 104 8.08 1.63 12.59
N THR A 105 9.40 1.59 12.69
CA THR A 105 10.29 2.56 12.04
C THR A 105 10.54 2.10 10.60
N ASP A 106 9.97 2.79 9.62
CA ASP A 106 10.24 2.53 8.21
C ASP A 106 11.61 3.11 7.84
N THR A 107 12.61 2.24 7.70
CA THR A 107 13.98 2.63 7.34
C THR A 107 14.08 3.20 5.93
N LYS A 108 13.12 2.87 5.04
CA LYS A 108 13.06 3.37 3.66
C LYS A 108 12.31 4.70 3.54
N PHE A 109 11.68 5.18 4.61
CA PHE A 109 10.86 6.40 4.63
C PHE A 109 11.57 7.61 4.01
N HIS A 110 12.82 7.85 4.41
CA HIS A 110 13.60 8.97 3.88
C HIS A 110 13.95 8.82 2.39
N ILE A 111 14.16 7.58 1.90
CA ILE A 111 14.51 7.27 0.52
C ILE A 111 13.32 7.60 -0.39
N TRP A 112 12.14 7.07 -0.07
CA TRP A 112 11.00 7.29 -0.93
C TRP A 112 10.48 8.74 -0.84
N LYS A 113 10.60 9.42 0.31
CA LYS A 113 10.30 10.88 0.40
C LYS A 113 11.10 11.68 -0.63
N LYS A 114 12.38 11.33 -0.80
CA LYS A 114 13.25 11.95 -1.81
C LYS A 114 12.77 11.62 -3.22
N LYS A 115 12.53 10.33 -3.53
CA LYS A 115 12.08 9.88 -4.86
C LYS A 115 10.75 10.49 -5.30
N MET A 116 9.75 10.50 -4.41
CA MET A 116 8.44 11.10 -4.71
C MET A 116 8.55 12.61 -4.95
N MET A 117 9.48 13.29 -4.24
CA MET A 117 9.72 14.72 -4.43
C MET A 117 10.49 15.04 -5.71
N SER A 118 11.44 14.21 -6.12
CA SER A 118 12.19 14.44 -7.38
C SER A 118 11.39 14.06 -8.62
N GLY A 119 10.29 13.32 -8.48
CA GLY A 119 9.51 12.82 -9.61
C GLY A 119 10.14 11.58 -10.28
N GLU A 120 11.17 11.00 -9.66
CA GLU A 120 11.85 9.76 -10.11
C GLU A 120 11.00 8.50 -9.90
N PHE A 121 9.73 8.65 -9.52
CA PHE A 121 8.83 7.52 -9.36
C PHE A 121 8.22 7.18 -10.72
N ASN A 122 8.76 6.13 -11.33
CA ASN A 122 8.38 5.72 -12.68
C ASN A 122 6.94 5.19 -12.69
N GLN A 123 6.09 5.76 -13.53
CA GLN A 123 4.69 5.36 -13.68
C GLN A 123 4.50 4.19 -14.66
N ALA A 124 5.55 3.74 -15.36
CA ALA A 124 5.46 2.63 -16.32
C ALA A 124 4.90 1.34 -15.70
N ASP A 125 5.24 1.04 -14.45
CA ASP A 125 4.70 -0.10 -13.72
C ASP A 125 3.22 0.11 -13.34
N SER A 126 2.75 1.35 -13.24
CA SER A 126 1.39 1.69 -12.79
C SER A 126 0.30 1.23 -13.77
N ASP A 127 0.56 1.23 -15.08
CA ASP A 127 -0.46 0.81 -16.06
C ASP A 127 -0.64 -0.70 -16.09
N ILE A 128 0.45 -1.46 -15.96
CA ILE A 128 0.39 -2.93 -15.85
C ILE A 128 -0.34 -3.34 -14.57
N ILE A 129 -0.03 -2.67 -13.45
CA ILE A 129 -0.76 -2.89 -12.19
C ILE A 129 -2.25 -2.57 -12.33
N LYS A 130 -2.65 -1.54 -13.10
CA LYS A 130 -4.07 -1.26 -13.38
C LYS A 130 -4.71 -2.37 -14.20
N TYR A 131 -4.04 -2.88 -15.24
CA TYR A 131 -4.58 -3.98 -16.05
C TYR A 131 -4.75 -5.26 -15.24
N ILE A 132 -3.79 -5.58 -14.37
CA ILE A 132 -3.89 -6.71 -13.42
C ILE A 132 -5.08 -6.51 -12.49
N ALA A 133 -5.22 -5.31 -11.89
CA ALA A 133 -6.33 -5.03 -10.98
C ALA A 133 -7.70 -5.14 -11.67
N GLN A 134 -7.82 -4.64 -12.91
CA GLN A 134 -9.05 -4.75 -13.69
C GLN A 134 -9.40 -6.21 -13.97
N ASP A 135 -8.45 -7.02 -14.45
CA ASP A 135 -8.69 -8.43 -14.75
C ASP A 135 -8.96 -9.27 -13.47
N VAL A 136 -8.39 -8.89 -12.31
CA VAL A 136 -8.78 -9.45 -11.01
C VAL A 136 -10.26 -9.22 -10.73
N VAL A 137 -10.76 -7.98 -10.91
CA VAL A 137 -12.17 -7.63 -10.69
C VAL A 137 -13.08 -8.34 -11.70
N ASP A 138 -12.70 -8.37 -12.98
CA ASP A 138 -13.47 -9.03 -14.03
C ASP A 138 -13.65 -10.54 -13.74
N ARG A 139 -12.70 -11.12 -13.02
CA ARG A 139 -12.71 -12.51 -12.55
C ARG A 139 -13.28 -12.68 -11.14
N LYS A 140 -13.97 -11.66 -10.63
CA LYS A 140 -14.64 -11.64 -9.32
C LYS A 140 -13.70 -11.82 -8.12
N GLY A 141 -12.42 -11.51 -8.29
CA GLY A 141 -11.50 -11.32 -7.18
C GLY A 141 -11.61 -9.91 -6.60
N ASP A 142 -10.93 -9.69 -5.48
CA ASP A 142 -10.79 -8.38 -4.85
C ASP A 142 -9.31 -7.97 -4.84
N PHE A 143 -9.05 -6.67 -4.94
CA PHE A 143 -7.69 -6.14 -4.86
C PHE A 143 -7.62 -4.91 -3.96
N TRP A 144 -6.43 -4.68 -3.42
CA TRP A 144 -6.12 -3.49 -2.64
C TRP A 144 -4.75 -2.97 -3.01
N ARG A 145 -4.67 -1.67 -3.28
CA ARG A 145 -3.43 -0.97 -3.61
C ARG A 145 -3.25 0.21 -2.67
N ARG A 146 -2.03 0.31 -2.13
CA ARG A 146 -1.62 1.39 -1.25
C ARG A 146 -0.17 1.77 -1.52
N TYR A 147 0.11 3.07 -1.65
CA TYR A 147 1.47 3.60 -1.73
C TYR A 147 2.30 3.18 -0.52
N ILE A 148 1.73 3.13 0.68
CA ILE A 148 2.46 2.64 1.86
C ILE A 148 2.92 1.18 1.66
N ALA A 149 2.07 0.33 1.09
CA ALA A 149 2.40 -1.08 0.83
C ALA A 149 3.54 -1.20 -0.21
N ASP A 150 3.47 -0.45 -1.29
CA ASP A 150 4.51 -0.43 -2.34
C ASP A 150 5.84 0.09 -1.77
N LEU A 151 5.82 1.30 -1.20
CA LEU A 151 7.00 2.03 -0.78
C LEU A 151 7.72 1.42 0.42
N SER A 152 6.95 0.96 1.42
CA SER A 152 7.51 0.43 2.67
C SER A 152 7.63 -1.09 2.62
N MET A 153 6.64 -1.78 2.06
CA MET A 153 6.46 -3.23 2.18
C MET A 153 6.75 -4.00 0.89
N ALA A 154 7.24 -3.34 -0.16
CA ALA A 154 7.54 -3.97 -1.46
C ALA A 154 6.35 -4.78 -2.00
N THR A 155 5.14 -4.22 -1.88
CA THR A 155 3.89 -4.86 -2.27
C THR A 155 3.12 -3.91 -3.19
N ASP A 156 3.05 -4.24 -4.48
CA ASP A 156 2.36 -3.43 -5.48
C ASP A 156 0.84 -3.60 -5.39
N LEU A 157 0.40 -4.82 -5.04
CA LEU A 157 -0.99 -5.25 -4.95
C LEU A 157 -1.18 -6.22 -3.79
N ILE A 158 -2.34 -6.16 -3.15
CA ILE A 158 -2.87 -7.23 -2.31
C ILE A 158 -4.07 -7.81 -3.04
N VAL A 159 -4.09 -9.11 -3.28
CA VAL A 159 -5.18 -9.78 -4.01
C VAL A 159 -5.83 -10.83 -3.14
N SER A 160 -7.16 -10.96 -3.25
CA SER A 160 -7.91 -12.09 -2.73
C SER A 160 -8.86 -12.68 -3.78
N SER A 161 -9.03 -14.01 -3.77
CA SER A 161 -10.01 -14.72 -4.59
C SER A 161 -11.09 -15.36 -3.70
N HIS A 162 -11.66 -16.50 -4.10
CA HIS A 162 -12.86 -17.08 -3.52
C HIS A 162 -12.73 -17.45 -2.03
N GLN A 163 -11.52 -17.80 -1.56
CA GLN A 163 -11.28 -18.11 -0.15
C GLN A 163 -11.07 -16.86 0.71
N ASN A 164 -11.13 -15.65 0.14
CA ASN A 164 -10.99 -14.39 0.88
C ASN A 164 -9.67 -14.33 1.67
N LYS A 165 -8.59 -14.87 1.07
CA LYS A 165 -7.27 -14.96 1.67
C LYS A 165 -6.30 -13.98 0.99
N PRO A 166 -5.99 -12.85 1.63
CA PRO A 166 -5.12 -11.81 1.07
C PRO A 166 -3.72 -12.33 0.76
N LEU A 167 -3.19 -11.93 -0.39
CA LEU A 167 -1.86 -12.28 -0.87
C LEU A 167 -1.14 -11.00 -1.31
N CYS A 168 0.02 -10.71 -0.71
CA CYS A 168 0.86 -9.58 -1.12
C CYS A 168 1.64 -9.94 -2.38
N ILE A 169 1.58 -9.08 -3.40
CA ILE A 169 2.17 -9.31 -4.70
C ILE A 169 3.17 -8.20 -5.03
N GLN A 170 4.34 -8.58 -5.53
CA GLN A 170 5.23 -7.69 -6.25
C GLN A 170 5.33 -8.13 -7.71
N VAL A 171 5.18 -7.19 -8.63
CA VAL A 171 5.27 -7.39 -10.08
C VAL A 171 6.56 -6.75 -10.59
N THR A 172 7.25 -7.42 -11.51
CA THR A 172 8.55 -6.97 -12.00
C THR A 172 8.83 -7.43 -13.43
N SER A 173 9.60 -6.66 -14.18
CA SER A 173 10.12 -7.02 -15.51
C SER A 173 11.65 -6.95 -15.59
N VAL A 174 12.32 -7.11 -14.44
CA VAL A 174 13.79 -7.07 -14.39
C VAL A 174 14.39 -8.25 -15.14
N SER A 175 15.53 -8.01 -15.79
CA SER A 175 16.30 -9.06 -16.45
C SER A 175 16.76 -10.14 -15.47
N GLU A 176 17.01 -11.33 -16.00
CA GLU A 176 17.42 -12.52 -15.25
C GLU A 176 18.63 -12.25 -14.33
N GLU A 177 19.60 -11.47 -14.81
CA GLU A 177 20.81 -11.09 -14.06
C GLU A 177 20.52 -10.33 -12.74
N PHE A 178 19.42 -9.57 -12.68
CA PHE A 178 19.03 -8.81 -11.49
C PHE A 178 17.89 -9.47 -10.69
N HIS A 179 17.26 -10.52 -11.24
CA HIS A 179 16.09 -11.17 -10.68
C HIS A 179 16.35 -11.74 -9.29
N GLY A 180 17.42 -12.52 -9.12
CA GLY A 180 17.75 -13.15 -7.83
C GLY A 180 17.98 -12.14 -6.71
N GLN A 181 18.70 -11.05 -7.00
CA GLN A 181 18.93 -10.00 -6.01
C GLN A 181 17.65 -9.24 -5.66
N LYS A 182 16.76 -9.00 -6.64
CA LYS A 182 15.48 -8.32 -6.41
C LYS A 182 14.55 -9.20 -5.58
N TYR A 183 14.44 -10.48 -5.90
CA TYR A 183 13.66 -11.45 -5.13
C TYR A 183 14.11 -11.52 -3.67
N GLN A 184 15.42 -11.64 -3.42
CA GLN A 184 15.94 -11.68 -2.05
C GLN A 184 15.62 -10.39 -1.27
N LYS A 185 15.73 -9.22 -1.91
CA LYS A 185 15.37 -7.93 -1.29
C LYS A 185 13.87 -7.85 -0.97
N TRP A 186 13.03 -8.38 -1.85
CA TRP A 186 11.59 -8.47 -1.66
C TRP A 186 11.24 -9.41 -0.50
N GLU A 187 11.76 -10.64 -0.51
CA GLU A 187 11.52 -11.63 0.55
C GLU A 187 11.92 -11.09 1.93
N ASN A 188 13.10 -10.47 2.03
CA ASN A 188 13.56 -9.82 3.26
C ASN A 188 12.61 -8.71 3.72
N ALA A 189 12.02 -7.95 2.80
CA ALA A 189 11.03 -6.93 3.15
C ALA A 189 9.75 -7.57 3.71
N LEU A 190 9.24 -8.64 3.10
CA LEU A 190 8.06 -9.35 3.59
C LEU A 190 8.30 -9.93 4.99
N GLN A 191 9.46 -10.55 5.20
CA GLN A 191 9.86 -11.07 6.52
C GLN A 191 9.95 -9.96 7.58
N LEU A 192 10.54 -8.81 7.23
CA LEU A 192 10.64 -7.65 8.14
C LEU A 192 9.24 -7.14 8.57
N TRP A 193 8.31 -7.07 7.61
CA TRP A 193 6.92 -6.67 7.88
C TRP A 193 6.06 -7.82 8.43
N LYS A 194 6.63 -9.03 8.53
CA LYS A 194 5.94 -10.27 8.89
C LYS A 194 4.69 -10.49 8.03
N ILE A 195 4.79 -10.22 6.73
CA ILE A 195 3.77 -10.58 5.75
C ILE A 195 3.87 -12.09 5.56
N GLU A 196 2.78 -12.83 5.79
CA GLU A 196 2.85 -14.29 5.85
C GLU A 196 2.80 -14.96 4.47
N ARG A 197 2.25 -14.26 3.48
CA ARG A 197 1.96 -14.81 2.15
C ARG A 197 2.39 -13.81 1.10
N GLY A 198 3.28 -14.24 0.21
CA GLY A 198 3.88 -13.38 -0.79
C GLY A 198 4.02 -14.07 -2.14
N LEU A 199 3.76 -13.32 -3.21
CA LEU A 199 3.99 -13.77 -4.57
C LEU A 199 4.82 -12.72 -5.32
N PHE A 200 5.98 -13.14 -5.81
CA PHE A 200 6.85 -12.35 -6.66
C PHE A 200 6.62 -12.78 -8.11
N LEU A 201 6.10 -11.88 -8.93
CA LEU A 201 5.68 -12.10 -10.30
C LEU A 201 6.65 -11.37 -11.24
N SER A 202 7.51 -12.12 -11.92
CA SER A 202 8.27 -11.63 -13.04
C SER A 202 7.52 -11.88 -14.34
N TYR A 203 7.61 -10.95 -15.29
CA TYR A 203 7.01 -11.08 -16.62
C TYR A 203 7.90 -10.48 -17.69
N ASN A 204 7.76 -11.00 -18.92
CA ASN A 204 8.37 -10.46 -20.11
C ASN A 204 7.36 -9.55 -20.85
N PRO A 205 7.60 -8.23 -20.95
CA PRO A 205 6.67 -7.33 -21.63
C PRO A 205 6.53 -7.58 -23.14
N GLN A 206 7.40 -8.42 -23.74
CA GLN A 206 7.32 -8.81 -25.14
C GLN A 206 6.40 -10.02 -25.38
N GLU A 207 6.00 -10.72 -24.32
CA GLU A 207 5.06 -11.83 -24.44
C GLU A 207 3.64 -11.31 -24.54
N ASN A 208 2.85 -11.92 -25.42
CA ASN A 208 1.42 -11.63 -25.47
C ASN A 208 0.74 -12.25 -24.23
N ASP A 209 -0.36 -11.65 -23.79
CA ASP A 209 -1.24 -12.22 -22.75
C ASP A 209 -0.65 -12.30 -21.33
N PHE A 210 0.53 -11.72 -21.08
CA PHE A 210 1.20 -11.84 -19.78
C PHE A 210 0.33 -11.38 -18.60
N VAL A 211 -0.49 -10.33 -18.77
CA VAL A 211 -1.41 -9.85 -17.73
C VAL A 211 -2.35 -10.96 -17.26
N HIS A 212 -3.00 -11.64 -18.20
CA HIS A 212 -3.95 -12.71 -17.90
C HIS A 212 -3.28 -13.91 -17.22
N GLN A 213 -2.03 -14.21 -17.57
CA GLN A 213 -1.23 -15.24 -16.89
C GLN A 213 -0.89 -14.84 -15.46
N LEU A 214 -0.43 -13.60 -15.25
CA LEU A 214 -0.12 -13.08 -13.91
C LEU A 214 -1.36 -13.13 -13.00
N VAL A 215 -2.52 -12.77 -13.53
CA VAL A 215 -3.79 -12.79 -12.78
C VAL A 215 -4.23 -14.21 -12.45
N ASN A 216 -4.07 -15.18 -13.37
CA ASN A 216 -4.30 -16.60 -13.09
C ASN A 216 -3.46 -17.08 -11.91
N VAL A 217 -2.15 -16.78 -11.94
CA VAL A 217 -1.21 -17.19 -10.88
C VAL A 217 -1.57 -16.50 -9.56
N ALA A 218 -1.89 -15.20 -9.59
CA ALA A 218 -2.27 -14.42 -8.42
C ALA A 218 -3.53 -14.96 -7.73
N LEU A 219 -4.61 -15.18 -8.49
CA LEU A 219 -5.88 -15.66 -7.94
C LEU A 219 -5.77 -17.10 -7.43
N TYR A 220 -5.10 -17.98 -8.17
CA TYR A 220 -4.86 -19.35 -7.74
C TYR A 220 -4.07 -19.38 -6.42
N ASN A 221 -2.95 -18.66 -6.34
CA ASN A 221 -2.12 -18.66 -5.13
C ASN A 221 -2.78 -17.91 -3.98
N SER A 222 -3.64 -16.92 -4.25
CA SER A 222 -4.42 -16.28 -3.20
C SER A 222 -5.29 -17.30 -2.45
N ASP A 223 -5.85 -18.31 -3.12
CA ASP A 223 -6.65 -19.34 -2.47
C ASP A 223 -5.79 -20.46 -1.84
N HIS A 224 -4.67 -20.83 -2.48
CA HIS A 224 -3.97 -22.08 -2.20
C HIS A 224 -2.61 -21.93 -1.51
N LEU A 225 -1.99 -20.75 -1.54
CA LEU A 225 -0.68 -20.55 -0.90
C LEU A 225 -0.83 -20.67 0.62
N ALA A 226 -0.09 -21.60 1.22
CA ALA A 226 -0.06 -21.76 2.67
C ALA A 226 0.61 -20.57 3.37
N ASP A 227 0.29 -20.37 4.65
CA ASP A 227 0.90 -19.32 5.46
C ASP A 227 2.41 -19.57 5.66
N GLY A 228 3.17 -18.49 5.77
CA GLY A 228 4.63 -18.53 5.89
C GLY A 228 5.35 -18.92 4.59
N LYS A 229 4.70 -18.78 3.43
CA LYS A 229 5.27 -19.13 2.13
C LYS A 229 5.37 -17.93 1.20
N TYR A 230 6.48 -17.87 0.49
CA TYR A 230 6.75 -16.92 -0.57
C TYR A 230 7.05 -17.69 -1.87
N ILE A 231 6.36 -17.33 -2.95
CA ILE A 231 6.59 -17.95 -4.26
C ILE A 231 7.24 -16.95 -5.19
N ASN A 232 8.21 -17.42 -5.96
CA ASN A 232 8.77 -16.74 -7.11
C ASN A 232 8.20 -17.37 -8.39
N PHE A 233 7.58 -16.57 -9.25
CA PHE A 233 7.07 -16.98 -10.55
C PHE A 233 7.69 -16.08 -11.61
N SER A 234 8.38 -16.68 -12.59
CA SER A 234 9.15 -15.96 -13.61
C SER A 234 9.03 -16.61 -14.96
#